data_AF-A0A2X1NC97-F1
#
_entry.id   AF-A0A2X1NC97-F1
#
_cell.length_a   1.000
_cell.length_b   1.000
_cell.length_c   1.000
_cell.angle_alpha   90.00
_cell.angle_beta   90.00
_cell.angle_gamma   90.00
#
_symmetry.space_group_name_H-M   'P 1'
#
loop_
_entity.id
_entity.type
_entity.pdbx_description
1 polymer ?
#
loop_
_entity_poly.entity_id
_entity_poly.type
_entity_poly.pdbx_seq_one_letter_code
_entity_poly.pdbx_strand_id
1 'polypeptide(L)' 'MDFSLTEEQELLLASIRELITTNFPEEYFRTCDQNGTYPREFMRALGG' A
#
# COMPACT_ATOMS: atom_id res chain seq x y z
N MET A 1 -5.12 -26.17 -9.09
CA MET A 1 -5.76 -25.01 -8.43
C MET A 1 -5.55 -23.81 -9.32
N ASP A 2 -6.56 -22.97 -9.44
CA ASP A 2 -6.41 -21.66 -10.07
C ASP A 2 -5.84 -20.69 -9.02
N PHE A 3 -4.72 -20.04 -9.35
CA PHE A 3 -4.03 -19.07 -8.50
C PHE A 3 -4.29 -17.62 -8.95
N SER A 4 -5.21 -17.45 -9.90
CA SER A 4 -5.62 -16.14 -10.38
C SER A 4 -6.35 -15.38 -9.28
N LEU A 5 -6.14 -14.07 -9.24
CA LEU A 5 -6.88 -13.19 -8.37
C LEU A 5 -8.33 -13.10 -8.84
N THR A 6 -9.26 -12.90 -7.92
CA THR A 6 -10.62 -12.52 -8.29
C THR A 6 -10.62 -11.08 -8.79
N GLU A 7 -11.62 -10.72 -9.59
CA GLU A 7 -11.82 -9.35 -10.09
C GLU A 7 -11.84 -8.33 -8.93
N GLU A 8 -12.48 -8.67 -7.81
CA GLU A 8 -12.51 -7.82 -6.61
C GLU A 8 -11.12 -7.61 -5.99
N GLN A 9 -10.29 -8.66 -5.97
CA GLN A 9 -8.91 -8.56 -5.46
C GLN A 9 -8.04 -7.71 -6.38
N GLU A 10 -8.22 -7.81 -7.71
CA GLU A 10 -7.52 -6.96 -8.67
C GLU A 10 -7.91 -5.49 -8.53
N LEU A 11 -9.21 -5.20 -8.37
CA LEU A 11 -9.73 -3.86 -8.10
C LEU A 11 -9.15 -3.27 -6.80
N LEU A 12 -9.08 -4.08 -5.74
CA LEU A 12 -8.47 -3.67 -4.48
C LEU A 12 -6.96 -3.38 -4.64
N LEU A 13 -6.23 -4.21 -5.38
CA LEU A 13 -4.81 -3.95 -5.62
C LEU A 13 -4.59 -2.69 -6.47
N ALA A 14 -5.47 -2.41 -7.42
CA ALA A 14 -5.41 -1.20 -8.22
C ALA A 14 -5.59 0.05 -7.35
N SER A 15 -6.57 0.06 -6.44
CA SER A 15 -6.79 1.21 -5.55
C SER A 15 -5.64 1.42 -4.54
N ILE A 16 -5.06 0.33 -4.02
CA ILE A 16 -3.88 0.42 -3.15
C ILE A 16 -2.66 0.96 -3.91
N ARG A 17 -2.44 0.51 -5.16
CA ARG A 17 -1.35 1.02 -6.00
C ARG A 17 -1.50 2.52 -6.26
N GLU A 18 -2.70 2.96 -6.59
CA GLU A 18 -3.00 4.38 -6.82
C GLU A 18 -2.73 5.22 -5.57
N LEU A 19 -3.17 4.75 -4.40
CA LEU A 19 -2.91 5.39 -3.11
C LEU A 19 -1.40 5.53 -2.84
N ILE A 20 -0.63 4.47 -3.07
CA ILE A 20 0.83 4.50 -2.92
C ILE A 20 1.43 5.54 -3.86
N THR A 21 1.10 5.50 -5.15
CA THR A 21 1.70 6.40 -6.14
C THR A 21 1.35 7.88 -5.91
N THR A 22 0.17 8.17 -5.36
CA THR A 22 -0.33 9.54 -5.20
C THR A 22 0.09 10.15 -3.87
N ASN A 23 0.06 9.37 -2.79
CA ASN A 23 0.18 9.88 -1.42
C ASN A 23 1.42 9.38 -0.68
N PHE A 24 2.03 8.26 -1.10
CA PHE A 24 3.12 7.61 -0.38
C PHE A 24 4.28 7.26 -1.33
N PRO A 25 5.12 8.25 -1.69
CA PRO A 25 6.27 7.99 -2.56
C PRO A 25 7.22 6.97 -1.93
N GLU A 26 8.03 6.29 -2.74
CA GLU A 26 8.96 5.25 -2.27
C GLU A 26 9.87 5.73 -1.13
N GLU A 27 10.26 7.02 -1.15
CA GLU A 27 11.10 7.63 -0.12
C GLU A 27 10.43 7.66 1.27
N TYR A 28 9.10 7.74 1.33
CA TYR A 28 8.36 7.63 2.60
C TYR A 28 8.61 6.27 3.26
N PHE A 29 8.43 5.18 2.50
CA PHE A 29 8.67 3.83 3.02
C PHE A 29 10.14 3.59 3.34
N ARG A 30 11.06 4.10 2.51
CA ARG A 30 12.50 4.02 2.76
C ARG A 30 12.87 4.71 4.08
N THR A 31 12.29 5.88 4.34
CA THR A 31 12.49 6.62 5.61
C THR A 31 11.91 5.84 6.79
N CYS A 32 10.74 5.23 6.63
CA CYS A 32 10.16 4.37 7.65
C CYS A 32 11.07 3.18 8.00
N ASP A 33 11.57 2.47 6.98
CA ASP A 33 12.46 1.32 7.12
C ASP A 33 13.79 1.69 7.79
N GLN A 34 14.44 2.76 7.31
CA GLN A 34 15.70 3.26 7.88
C GLN A 34 15.57 3.65 9.36
N ASN A 35 14.44 4.22 9.74
CA ASN A 35 14.18 4.64 11.12
C ASN A 35 13.59 3.52 11.99
N GLY A 36 13.30 2.34 11.42
CA GLY A 36 12.59 1.26 12.11
C GLY A 36 11.20 1.68 12.58
N THR A 37 10.54 2.57 11.85
CA THR A 37 9.24 3.15 12.23
C THR A 37 8.11 2.57 11.40
N TYR A 38 6.98 2.33 12.06
CA TYR A 38 5.78 1.84 11.39
C TYR A 38 5.11 2.95 10.56
N PRO A 39 4.72 2.68 9.29
CA PRO A 39 4.13 3.68 8.40
C PRO A 39 2.67 3.99 8.76
N ARG A 40 2.47 4.68 9.89
CA ARG A 40 1.14 4.98 10.46
C ARG A 40 0.22 5.73 9.51
N GLU A 41 0.78 6.67 8.74
CA GLU A 41 0.01 7.48 7.80
C GLU A 41 -0.56 6.66 6.64
N PHE A 42 0.25 5.74 6.11
CA PHE A 42 -0.19 4.78 5.09
C PHE A 42 -1.31 3.87 5.64
N MET A 43 -1.12 3.35 6.85
CA MET A 43 -2.11 2.46 7.47
C MET A 43 -3.42 3.17 7.76
N ARG A 44 -3.37 4.40 8.25
CA ARG A 44 -4.56 5.23 8.44
C ARG A 44 -5.31 5.47 7.12
N ALA A 45 -4.58 5.68 6.02
CA ALA A 45 -5.20 5.86 4.70
C ALA A 45 -5.84 4.57 4.15
N LEU A 46 -5.33 3.40 4.55
CA LEU A 46 -5.95 2.10 4.25
C LEU A 46 -7.15 1.76 5.13
N GLY A 47 -7.51 2.61 6.10
CA GLY A 47 -8.58 2.34 7.07
C GLY A 47 -8.13 1.52 8.29
N GLY A 48 -6.83 1.51 8.58
CA GLY A 48 -6.23 0.92 9.78
C GLY A 48 -6.13 1.87 10.97
#